data_AF-A0A846HNF4-F1
#
_entry.id   AF-A0A846HNF4-F1
#
_cell.length_a   1.000
_cell.length_b   1.000
_cell.length_c   1.000
_cell.angle_alpha   90.00
_cell.angle_beta   90.00
_cell.angle_gamma   90.00
#
_symmetry.space_group_name_H-M   'P 1'
#
loop_
_entity.id
_entity.type
_entity.pdbx_description
1 polymer ?
#
loop_
_entity_poly.entity_id
_entity_poly.type
_entity_poly.pdbx_seq_one_letter_code
_entity_poly.pdbx_strand_id
1 'polypeptide(L)'
;MIVENGGRGILVSGGASPRIRYNTIDLNGGNGLDFNGSDNDADSLIENNLITRNGGRGWIYGGAVTRGYNNVWGNGTDYYGAGTIPDSHLSSDPRYVDPDNRNWLLRTGSPSLTAGSDGGQIGRYGGLPDFDFDFDGIPDFIDPDDDNDGVSDEEDLFPLDPNEWIDTDGDGIGNNADRDDDNDGVRDGQDAFPLDPNESADGDGVGDNTDNCPDVPNPSQADTDGGRCSEVNQAE
;
A
#
# COMPACT_ATOMS: atom_id res chain seq x y z
N MET A 1 -8.62 -2.61 -20.30
CA MET A 1 -9.40 -1.52 -19.67
C MET A 1 -10.34 -0.94 -20.70
N ILE A 2 -11.62 -0.84 -20.36
CA ILE A 2 -12.70 -0.40 -21.24
C ILE A 2 -13.55 0.58 -20.44
N VAL A 3 -13.23 1.86 -20.55
CA VAL A 3 -13.85 2.91 -19.73
C VAL A 3 -14.36 4.05 -20.59
N GLU A 4 -15.39 4.74 -20.09
CA GLU A 4 -15.91 5.99 -20.64
C GLU A 4 -16.31 5.95 -22.13
N ASN A 5 -16.68 4.78 -22.64
CA ASN A 5 -17.09 4.65 -24.04
C ASN A 5 -18.63 4.70 -24.18
N GLY A 6 -19.13 5.23 -25.31
CA GLY A 6 -20.58 5.35 -25.54
C GLY A 6 -21.33 4.05 -25.83
N GLY A 7 -20.60 2.92 -25.90
CA GLY A 7 -21.11 1.60 -26.25
C GLY A 7 -20.97 0.60 -25.10
N ARG A 8 -20.82 -0.68 -25.45
CA ARG A 8 -20.68 -1.78 -24.49
C ARG A 8 -19.23 -1.92 -24.01
N GLY A 9 -19.04 -2.56 -22.87
CA GLY A 9 -17.73 -3.03 -22.41
C GLY A 9 -17.26 -4.21 -23.25
N ILE A 10 -17.58 -5.43 -22.81
CA ILE A 10 -17.23 -6.68 -23.51
C ILE A 10 -18.51 -7.37 -23.99
N LEU A 11 -18.53 -7.73 -25.27
CA LEU A 11 -19.56 -8.58 -25.88
C LEU A 11 -18.97 -9.96 -26.17
N VAL A 12 -19.57 -11.00 -25.60
CA VAL A 12 -19.27 -12.40 -25.89
C VAL A 12 -20.42 -12.97 -26.74
N SER A 13 -20.07 -13.63 -27.84
CA SER A 13 -21.04 -14.25 -28.73
C SER A 13 -20.51 -15.57 -29.29
N GLY A 14 -21.35 -16.62 -29.31
CA GLY A 14 -21.15 -17.79 -30.18
C GLY A 14 -20.70 -19.10 -29.52
N GLY A 15 -21.19 -19.46 -28.33
CA GLY A 15 -20.90 -20.75 -27.71
C GLY A 15 -19.44 -20.89 -27.27
N ALA A 16 -18.80 -19.77 -26.92
CA ALA A 16 -17.40 -19.74 -26.48
C ALA A 16 -17.28 -20.03 -24.98
N SER A 17 -16.12 -20.53 -24.56
CA SER A 17 -15.68 -20.63 -23.16
C SER A 17 -14.63 -19.54 -22.87
N PRO A 18 -15.04 -18.26 -22.75
CA PRO A 18 -14.10 -17.16 -22.62
C PRO A 18 -13.35 -17.19 -21.28
N ARG A 19 -12.12 -16.66 -21.31
CA ARG A 19 -11.33 -16.36 -20.11
C ARG A 19 -11.22 -14.84 -19.98
N ILE A 20 -12.06 -14.25 -19.14
CA ILE A 20 -12.15 -12.80 -18.94
C ILE A 20 -11.75 -12.51 -17.51
N ARG A 21 -10.53 -12.00 -17.35
CA ARG A 21 -9.94 -11.74 -16.03
C ARG A 21 -9.28 -10.38 -15.99
N TYR A 22 -9.29 -9.76 -14.81
CA TYR A 22 -8.54 -8.54 -14.55
C TYR A 22 -8.90 -7.41 -15.52
N ASN A 23 -10.20 -7.22 -15.78
CA ASN A 23 -10.69 -6.12 -16.61
C ASN A 23 -11.33 -5.04 -15.73
N THR A 24 -10.96 -3.79 -15.99
CA THR A 24 -11.76 -2.62 -15.57
C THR A 24 -12.69 -2.24 -16.70
N ILE A 25 -14.00 -2.39 -16.47
CA ILE A 25 -15.12 -2.07 -17.36
C ILE A 25 -16.03 -1.09 -16.62
N ASP A 26 -15.77 0.19 -16.78
CA ASP A 26 -16.36 1.23 -15.93
C ASP A 26 -16.90 2.41 -16.75
N LEU A 27 -17.99 3.04 -16.29
CA LEU A 27 -18.52 4.28 -16.88
C LEU A 27 -18.86 4.21 -18.39
N ASN A 28 -19.15 3.03 -18.93
CA ASN A 28 -19.55 2.92 -20.34
C ASN A 28 -21.06 3.19 -20.51
N GLY A 29 -21.50 3.72 -21.65
CA GLY A 29 -22.91 4.06 -21.89
C GLY A 29 -23.84 2.86 -22.08
N GLY A 30 -23.29 1.70 -22.44
CA GLY A 30 -24.01 0.45 -22.69
C GLY A 30 -23.83 -0.58 -21.58
N ASN A 31 -23.95 -1.85 -21.94
CA ASN A 31 -23.75 -2.96 -21.00
C ASN A 31 -22.27 -3.14 -20.66
N GLY A 32 -21.94 -3.51 -19.43
CA GLY A 32 -20.58 -3.83 -19.01
C GLY A 32 -20.08 -5.11 -19.67
N LEU A 33 -20.54 -6.25 -19.18
CA LEU A 33 -20.23 -7.58 -19.70
C LEU A 33 -21.51 -8.24 -20.23
N ASP A 34 -21.54 -8.46 -21.55
CA ASP A 34 -22.73 -8.85 -22.31
C ASP A 34 -22.52 -10.20 -22.99
N PHE A 35 -23.18 -11.25 -22.50
CA PHE A 35 -23.18 -12.57 -23.12
C PHE A 35 -24.44 -12.76 -23.96
N ASN A 36 -24.28 -12.81 -25.28
CA ASN A 36 -25.37 -12.95 -26.24
C ASN A 36 -25.42 -14.39 -26.79
N GLY A 37 -26.02 -15.32 -26.03
CA GLY A 37 -26.16 -16.73 -26.42
C GLY A 37 -26.44 -17.69 -25.25
N SER A 38 -26.57 -18.99 -25.54
CA SER A 38 -26.52 -20.07 -24.54
C SER A 38 -25.07 -20.32 -24.13
N ASP A 39 -24.37 -19.28 -23.68
CA ASP A 39 -22.96 -19.35 -23.29
C ASP A 39 -22.85 -19.76 -21.82
N ASN A 40 -23.56 -20.84 -21.49
CA ASN A 40 -23.55 -21.52 -20.19
C ASN A 40 -22.51 -22.64 -20.15
N ASP A 41 -21.42 -22.45 -20.89
CA ASP A 41 -20.31 -23.40 -20.90
C ASP A 41 -19.62 -23.36 -19.53
N ALA A 42 -19.66 -24.49 -18.83
CA ALA A 42 -19.09 -24.68 -17.51
C ALA A 42 -17.57 -24.39 -17.48
N ASP A 43 -16.94 -24.35 -18.66
CA ASP A 43 -15.52 -24.10 -18.85
C ASP A 43 -15.14 -22.60 -18.98
N SER A 44 -16.13 -21.70 -19.01
CA SER A 44 -15.86 -20.25 -18.99
C SER A 44 -15.13 -19.86 -17.71
N LEU A 45 -14.27 -18.84 -17.73
CA LEU A 45 -13.60 -18.32 -16.53
C LEU A 45 -13.72 -16.81 -16.48
N ILE A 46 -14.57 -16.31 -15.58
CA ILE A 46 -14.83 -14.88 -15.41
C ILE A 46 -14.54 -14.51 -13.95
N GLU A 47 -13.37 -13.98 -13.64
CA GLU A 47 -12.94 -13.67 -12.27
C GLU A 47 -12.12 -12.38 -12.22
N ASN A 48 -12.06 -11.72 -11.07
CA ASN A 48 -11.21 -10.55 -10.82
C ASN A 48 -11.50 -9.34 -11.74
N ASN A 49 -12.75 -9.14 -12.17
CA ASN A 49 -13.13 -7.98 -12.99
C ASN A 49 -13.85 -6.90 -12.17
N LEU A 50 -13.60 -5.63 -12.51
CA LEU A 50 -14.41 -4.48 -12.10
C LEU A 50 -15.40 -4.18 -13.23
N ILE A 51 -16.69 -4.29 -12.94
CA ILE A 51 -17.79 -4.07 -13.90
C ILE A 51 -18.78 -3.10 -13.27
N THR A 52 -18.48 -1.81 -13.37
CA THR A 52 -19.13 -0.80 -12.53
C THR A 52 -19.65 0.38 -13.32
N ARG A 53 -20.68 1.05 -12.79
CA ARG A 53 -21.17 2.35 -13.29
C ARG A 53 -21.47 2.42 -14.79
N ASN A 54 -21.74 1.30 -15.44
CA ASN A 54 -22.14 1.27 -16.84
C ASN A 54 -23.62 1.68 -16.96
N GLY A 55 -23.97 2.48 -17.96
CA GLY A 55 -25.33 2.99 -18.16
C GLY A 55 -26.36 1.91 -18.50
N GLY A 56 -25.91 0.77 -19.04
CA GLY A 56 -26.72 -0.42 -19.28
C GLY A 56 -26.66 -1.41 -18.12
N ARG A 57 -26.72 -2.70 -18.45
CA ARG A 57 -26.59 -3.76 -17.45
C ARG A 57 -25.11 -4.03 -17.19
N GLY A 58 -24.71 -4.18 -15.92
CA GLY A 58 -23.35 -4.54 -15.55
C GLY A 58 -23.01 -5.92 -16.09
N TRP A 59 -23.81 -6.91 -15.76
CA TRP A 59 -23.64 -8.28 -16.17
C TRP A 59 -24.93 -8.84 -16.79
N ILE A 60 -24.86 -9.26 -18.04
CA ILE A 60 -25.98 -9.90 -18.77
C ILE A 60 -25.66 -11.36 -19.01
N TYR A 61 -26.56 -12.27 -18.63
CA TYR A 61 -26.31 -13.70 -18.78
C TYR A 61 -27.55 -14.58 -19.09
N GLY A 62 -27.28 -15.79 -19.62
CA GLY A 62 -28.20 -16.91 -19.86
C GLY A 62 -27.93 -18.26 -19.12
N GLY A 63 -26.71 -18.57 -18.64
CA GLY A 63 -26.43 -19.60 -17.59
C GLY A 63 -25.23 -19.35 -16.64
N ALA A 64 -24.52 -20.37 -16.14
CA ALA A 64 -23.79 -20.30 -14.86
C ALA A 64 -22.55 -19.37 -14.80
N VAL A 65 -22.46 -18.54 -13.75
CA VAL A 65 -21.24 -17.83 -13.33
C VAL A 65 -20.26 -18.86 -12.77
N THR A 66 -19.15 -19.08 -13.46
CA THR A 66 -18.28 -20.23 -13.20
C THR A 66 -17.35 -20.06 -12.00
N ARG A 67 -16.85 -18.83 -11.73
CA ARG A 67 -16.02 -18.47 -10.55
C ARG A 67 -16.24 -17.01 -10.15
N GLY A 68 -16.02 -16.72 -8.88
CA GLY A 68 -16.32 -15.40 -8.31
C GLY A 68 -15.17 -14.41 -8.32
N TYR A 69 -15.17 -13.44 -7.40
CA TYR A 69 -14.20 -12.32 -7.30
C TYR A 69 -14.38 -11.21 -8.34
N ASN A 70 -15.58 -11.04 -8.88
CA ASN A 70 -15.93 -9.88 -9.69
C ASN A 70 -16.63 -8.83 -8.83
N ASN A 71 -16.34 -7.55 -9.04
CA ASN A 71 -17.13 -6.46 -8.49
C ASN A 71 -18.11 -5.97 -9.56
N VAL A 72 -19.41 -6.15 -9.32
CA VAL A 72 -20.46 -5.63 -10.19
C VAL A 72 -21.34 -4.70 -9.39
N TRP A 73 -21.25 -3.41 -9.69
CA TRP A 73 -21.86 -2.38 -8.86
C TRP A 73 -22.19 -1.09 -9.61
N GLY A 74 -23.32 -0.48 -9.27
CA GLY A 74 -23.70 0.86 -9.70
C GLY A 74 -24.03 0.96 -11.19
N ASN A 75 -24.21 -0.16 -11.88
CA ASN A 75 -24.68 -0.18 -13.25
C ASN A 75 -26.19 0.13 -13.29
N GLY A 76 -26.74 0.49 -14.45
CA GLY A 76 -28.19 0.67 -14.61
C GLY A 76 -29.00 -0.54 -14.16
N THR A 77 -28.43 -1.75 -14.31
CA THR A 77 -28.83 -2.93 -13.54
C THR A 77 -27.60 -3.81 -13.37
N ASP A 78 -27.18 -4.10 -12.13
CA ASP A 78 -25.94 -4.85 -11.90
C ASP A 78 -25.98 -6.26 -12.48
N TYR A 79 -27.08 -6.99 -12.25
CA TYR A 79 -27.23 -8.36 -12.71
C TYR A 79 -28.54 -8.56 -13.47
N TYR A 80 -28.46 -9.18 -14.64
CA TYR A 80 -29.63 -9.51 -15.45
C TYR A 80 -29.49 -10.93 -16.05
N GLY A 81 -30.27 -11.89 -15.53
CA GLY A 81 -30.24 -13.29 -15.95
C GLY A 81 -30.73 -14.25 -14.85
N ALA A 82 -30.82 -15.55 -15.15
CA ALA A 82 -31.13 -16.59 -14.17
C ALA A 82 -29.83 -17.19 -13.61
N GLY A 83 -29.67 -17.22 -12.28
CA GLY A 83 -28.51 -17.82 -11.60
C GLY A 83 -28.32 -17.29 -10.19
N THR A 84 -27.55 -18.02 -9.38
CA THR A 84 -27.08 -17.54 -8.08
C THR A 84 -25.74 -16.83 -8.27
N ILE A 85 -25.62 -15.62 -7.73
CA ILE A 85 -24.36 -14.88 -7.71
C ILE A 85 -23.44 -15.56 -6.69
N PRO A 86 -22.19 -15.90 -7.03
CA PRO A 86 -21.25 -16.45 -6.05
C PRO A 86 -21.02 -15.48 -4.88
N ASP A 87 -20.94 -16.00 -3.65
CA ASP A 87 -20.68 -15.18 -2.45
C ASP A 87 -19.37 -14.38 -2.51
N SER A 88 -18.41 -14.83 -3.33
CA SER A 88 -17.15 -14.11 -3.56
C SER A 88 -17.27 -12.94 -4.54
N HIS A 89 -18.45 -12.66 -5.11
CA HIS A 89 -18.66 -11.42 -5.85
C HIS A 89 -18.80 -10.25 -4.88
N LEU A 90 -18.16 -9.14 -5.24
CA LEU A 90 -18.34 -7.88 -4.55
C LEU A 90 -19.46 -7.08 -5.22
N SER A 91 -20.15 -6.27 -4.43
CA SER A 91 -21.07 -5.25 -4.93
C SER A 91 -20.83 -3.96 -4.15
N SER A 92 -19.77 -3.26 -4.53
CA SER A 92 -19.32 -2.05 -3.86
C SER A 92 -18.75 -1.04 -4.84
N ASP A 93 -18.79 0.25 -4.51
CA ASP A 93 -18.18 1.30 -5.32
C ASP A 93 -16.64 1.19 -5.32
N PRO A 94 -15.98 0.95 -6.46
CA PRO A 94 -14.53 0.93 -6.51
C PRO A 94 -14.00 2.36 -6.40
N ARG A 95 -13.03 2.53 -5.52
CA ARG A 95 -12.35 3.81 -5.31
C ARG A 95 -10.99 3.77 -6.02
N TYR A 96 -10.83 4.63 -7.01
CA TYR A 96 -9.57 4.77 -7.74
C TYR A 96 -8.68 5.85 -7.13
N VAL A 97 -7.39 5.80 -7.46
CA VAL A 97 -6.40 6.83 -7.13
C VAL A 97 -6.73 8.13 -7.84
N ASP A 98 -6.76 8.14 -9.17
CA ASP A 98 -7.01 9.34 -9.98
C ASP A 98 -7.55 9.01 -11.37
N PRO A 99 -8.87 8.77 -11.49
CA PRO A 99 -9.48 8.38 -12.76
C PRO A 99 -9.46 9.52 -13.80
N ASP A 100 -9.46 10.79 -13.37
CA ASP A 100 -9.42 11.95 -14.26
C ASP A 100 -8.12 12.02 -15.06
N ASN A 101 -7.02 11.53 -14.47
CA ASN A 101 -5.72 11.37 -15.13
C ASN A 101 -5.46 9.95 -15.66
N ARG A 102 -6.50 9.13 -15.80
CA ARG A 102 -6.45 7.74 -16.27
C ARG A 102 -5.65 6.79 -15.35
N ASN A 103 -5.50 7.12 -14.07
CA ASN A 103 -5.02 6.19 -13.06
C ASN A 103 -6.20 5.45 -12.42
N TRP A 104 -6.42 4.22 -12.90
CA TRP A 104 -7.51 3.35 -12.48
C TRP A 104 -7.07 2.31 -11.45
N LEU A 105 -5.91 2.51 -10.81
CA LEU A 105 -5.48 1.70 -9.67
C LEU A 105 -6.45 1.90 -8.51
N LEU A 106 -6.71 0.86 -7.73
CA LEU A 106 -7.54 0.98 -6.55
C LEU A 106 -6.71 1.63 -5.45
N ARG A 107 -7.24 2.69 -4.81
CA ARG A 107 -6.55 3.33 -3.69
C ARG A 107 -6.75 2.57 -2.38
N THR A 108 -5.88 2.83 -1.40
CA THR A 108 -6.03 2.37 -0.01
C THR A 108 -7.44 2.62 0.52
N GLY A 109 -8.06 1.58 1.09
CA GLY A 109 -9.44 1.62 1.59
C GLY A 109 -10.53 1.52 0.51
N SER A 110 -10.17 1.22 -0.75
CA SER A 110 -11.14 0.77 -1.74
C SER A 110 -11.70 -0.59 -1.33
N PRO A 111 -13.03 -0.79 -1.33
CA PRO A 111 -13.62 -2.09 -0.97
C PRO A 111 -13.25 -3.21 -1.94
N SER A 112 -12.72 -2.86 -3.12
CA SER A 112 -12.23 -3.80 -4.13
C SER A 112 -10.75 -4.14 -4.00
N LEU A 113 -10.00 -3.49 -3.08
CA LEU A 113 -8.53 -3.52 -3.03
C LEU A 113 -7.93 -4.91 -2.72
N THR A 114 -8.70 -5.81 -2.13
CA THR A 114 -8.26 -7.17 -1.77
C THR A 114 -9.28 -8.22 -2.17
N ALA A 115 -10.16 -7.85 -3.12
CA ALA A 115 -11.31 -8.65 -3.49
C ALA A 115 -10.98 -9.73 -4.53
N GLY A 116 -9.70 -9.88 -4.89
CA GLY A 116 -9.22 -10.85 -5.86
C GLY A 116 -9.22 -12.27 -5.33
N SER A 117 -9.23 -13.24 -6.25
CA SER A 117 -9.14 -14.67 -5.93
C SER A 117 -7.87 -15.07 -5.18
N ASP A 118 -6.84 -14.24 -5.30
CA ASP A 118 -5.53 -14.30 -4.65
C ASP A 118 -5.44 -13.44 -3.38
N GLY A 119 -6.54 -12.76 -2.99
CA GLY A 119 -6.55 -11.77 -1.92
C GLY A 119 -6.03 -10.39 -2.32
N GLY A 120 -5.68 -10.20 -3.60
CA GLY A 120 -5.14 -8.94 -4.13
C GLY A 120 -6.18 -8.07 -4.84
N GLN A 121 -5.70 -7.12 -5.64
CA GLN A 121 -6.54 -6.22 -6.40
C GLN A 121 -7.31 -6.94 -7.51
N ILE A 122 -8.46 -6.38 -7.88
CA ILE A 122 -9.24 -6.78 -9.06
C ILE A 122 -9.30 -5.64 -10.08
N GLY A 123 -9.70 -5.94 -11.31
CA GLY A 123 -9.66 -4.97 -12.41
C GLY A 123 -8.34 -5.01 -13.16
N ARG A 124 -8.07 -3.99 -13.98
CA ARG A 124 -6.93 -3.93 -14.92
C ARG A 124 -5.58 -4.28 -14.28
N TYR A 125 -5.36 -3.83 -13.06
CA TYR A 125 -4.11 -3.98 -12.32
C TYR A 125 -4.14 -5.20 -11.38
N GLY A 126 -5.27 -5.91 -11.29
CA GLY A 126 -5.31 -7.17 -10.58
C GLY A 126 -4.55 -8.26 -11.32
N GLY A 127 -4.01 -9.23 -10.58
CA GLY A 127 -3.32 -10.38 -11.16
C GLY A 127 -1.95 -10.08 -11.75
N LEU A 128 -1.51 -8.82 -11.69
CA LEU A 128 -0.10 -8.54 -11.62
C LEU A 128 0.42 -9.15 -10.30
N PRO A 129 1.59 -9.79 -10.27
CA PRO A 129 2.29 -10.09 -9.02
C PRO A 129 2.76 -8.83 -8.28
N ASP A 130 2.35 -7.65 -8.77
CA ASP A 130 3.02 -6.38 -8.63
C ASP A 130 2.16 -5.48 -7.73
N PHE A 131 2.55 -5.40 -6.47
CA PHE A 131 2.59 -4.07 -5.88
C PHE A 131 3.65 -3.27 -6.68
N ASP A 132 3.37 -2.00 -6.90
CA ASP A 132 4.19 -0.99 -7.57
C ASP A 132 3.96 0.21 -6.66
N PHE A 133 4.68 0.22 -5.55
CA PHE A 133 4.35 0.99 -4.36
C PHE A 133 4.59 2.50 -4.60
N ASP A 134 5.65 2.83 -5.32
CA ASP A 134 6.02 4.19 -5.70
C ASP A 134 5.35 4.73 -6.99
N PHE A 135 4.73 3.86 -7.78
CA PHE A 135 4.09 4.16 -9.06
C PHE A 135 5.05 4.62 -10.16
N ASP A 136 6.31 4.17 -10.15
CA ASP A 136 7.28 4.46 -11.20
C ASP A 136 7.07 3.58 -12.45
N GLY A 137 6.27 2.51 -12.31
CA GLY A 137 5.92 1.55 -13.35
C GLY A 137 6.83 0.32 -13.40
N ILE A 138 7.72 0.16 -12.43
CA ILE A 138 8.46 -1.05 -12.11
C ILE A 138 7.71 -1.73 -10.94
N PRO A 139 7.38 -3.01 -11.08
CA PRO A 139 6.83 -3.80 -9.97
C PRO A 139 7.80 -4.01 -8.82
N ASP A 140 7.32 -3.93 -7.56
CA ASP A 140 8.13 -4.10 -6.34
C ASP A 140 9.06 -5.33 -6.40
N PHE A 141 8.56 -6.49 -6.88
CA PHE A 141 9.36 -7.71 -6.93
C PHE A 141 10.59 -7.67 -7.89
N ILE A 142 10.68 -6.65 -8.75
CA ILE A 142 11.83 -6.34 -9.62
C ILE A 142 12.28 -4.88 -9.51
N ASP A 143 11.64 -4.10 -8.67
CA ASP A 143 12.09 -2.76 -8.30
C ASP A 143 13.28 -2.94 -7.35
N PRO A 144 14.36 -2.16 -7.50
CA PRO A 144 15.40 -2.08 -6.48
C PRO A 144 15.12 -1.07 -5.36
N ASP A 145 14.06 -0.25 -5.47
CA ASP A 145 13.70 0.83 -4.54
C ASP A 145 12.17 1.03 -4.56
N ASP A 146 11.46 0.16 -3.84
CA ASP A 146 10.01 -0.01 -3.84
C ASP A 146 9.24 1.29 -3.50
N ASP A 147 9.84 2.21 -2.75
CA ASP A 147 9.21 3.47 -2.35
C ASP A 147 9.88 4.76 -2.86
N ASN A 148 10.98 4.61 -3.60
CA ASN A 148 11.70 5.67 -4.31
C ASN A 148 12.20 6.78 -3.39
N ASP A 149 12.54 6.45 -2.14
CA ASP A 149 13.16 7.38 -1.18
C ASP A 149 14.67 7.58 -1.41
N GLY A 150 15.27 6.72 -2.24
CA GLY A 150 16.66 6.73 -2.63
C GLY A 150 17.56 5.73 -1.88
N VAL A 151 17.00 4.91 -1.00
CA VAL A 151 17.63 3.75 -0.36
C VAL A 151 17.09 2.48 -1.02
N SER A 152 17.96 1.58 -1.47
CA SER A 152 17.48 0.34 -2.11
C SER A 152 16.86 -0.62 -1.10
N ASP A 153 15.92 -1.45 -1.51
CA ASP A 153 15.22 -2.43 -0.64
C ASP A 153 16.17 -3.38 0.12
N GLU A 154 17.37 -3.63 -0.42
CA GLU A 154 18.39 -4.47 0.23
C GLU A 154 19.04 -3.77 1.44
N GLU A 155 19.04 -2.44 1.47
CA GLU A 155 19.63 -1.58 2.49
C GLU A 155 18.57 -0.89 3.37
N ASP A 156 17.30 -0.95 2.95
CA ASP A 156 16.16 -0.33 3.59
C ASP A 156 15.45 -1.28 4.58
N LEU A 157 15.28 -0.85 5.84
CA LEU A 157 14.53 -1.58 6.86
C LEU A 157 13.01 -1.39 6.76
N PHE A 158 12.55 -0.38 6.02
CA PHE A 158 11.16 -0.04 5.76
C PHE A 158 10.91 0.21 4.25
N PRO A 159 11.08 -0.80 3.39
CA PRO A 159 11.04 -0.68 1.91
C PRO A 159 9.68 -0.26 1.32
N LEU A 160 8.69 0.09 2.15
CA LEU A 160 7.36 0.54 1.72
C LEU A 160 6.94 1.78 2.52
N ASP A 161 7.89 2.55 3.07
CA ASP A 161 7.64 3.83 3.72
C ASP A 161 8.70 4.84 3.27
N PRO A 162 8.37 5.75 2.33
CA PRO A 162 9.35 6.64 1.71
C PRO A 162 9.86 7.75 2.64
N ASN A 163 9.58 7.63 3.94
CA ASN A 163 10.05 8.52 4.98
C ASN A 163 10.89 7.78 6.02
N GLU A 164 11.18 6.49 5.89
CA GLU A 164 11.94 5.70 6.86
C GLU A 164 12.83 4.70 6.15
N TRP A 165 14.09 4.57 6.59
CA TRP A 165 15.03 3.60 6.00
C TRP A 165 15.95 2.92 7.01
N ILE A 166 16.05 3.46 8.23
CA ILE A 166 16.90 2.98 9.32
C ILE A 166 16.06 2.84 10.60
N ASP A 167 16.41 1.84 11.41
CA ASP A 167 15.90 1.54 12.75
C ASP A 167 17.14 1.17 13.60
N THR A 168 17.67 2.15 14.33
CA THR A 168 18.96 2.03 15.04
C THR A 168 18.88 1.04 16.21
N ASP A 169 17.76 0.99 16.93
CA ASP A 169 17.60 0.15 18.12
C ASP A 169 16.84 -1.17 17.85
N GLY A 170 16.21 -1.30 16.68
CA GLY A 170 15.50 -2.49 16.25
C GLY A 170 14.11 -2.64 16.89
N ASP A 171 13.48 -1.56 17.34
CA ASP A 171 12.15 -1.61 17.98
C ASP A 171 10.99 -1.68 16.97
N GLY A 172 11.29 -1.45 15.69
CA GLY A 172 10.36 -1.49 14.56
C GLY A 172 9.72 -0.14 14.22
N ILE A 173 10.17 0.96 14.81
CA ILE A 173 9.87 2.34 14.43
C ILE A 173 11.11 2.92 13.76
N GLY A 174 10.96 3.50 12.57
CA GLY A 174 12.09 4.11 11.88
C GLY A 174 12.56 5.40 12.57
N ASN A 175 13.84 5.71 12.45
CA ASN A 175 14.48 6.84 13.11
C ASN A 175 13.83 8.21 12.83
N ASN A 176 13.16 8.41 11.69
CA ASN A 176 12.51 9.70 11.43
C ASN A 176 11.21 9.87 12.26
N ALA A 177 10.59 8.78 12.70
CA ALA A 177 9.37 8.74 13.51
C ALA A 177 9.64 8.44 14.99
N ASP A 178 10.74 7.76 15.30
CA ASP A 178 11.18 7.53 16.67
C ASP A 178 11.65 8.85 17.33
N ARG A 179 11.71 8.86 18.65
CA ARG A 179 12.12 10.01 19.47
C ARG A 179 13.30 9.70 20.37
N ASP A 180 13.80 8.49 20.33
CA ASP A 180 14.85 7.90 21.18
C ASP A 180 15.49 6.76 20.37
N ASP A 181 16.15 7.12 19.27
CA ASP A 181 16.62 6.24 18.18
C ASP A 181 17.54 5.09 18.66
N ASP A 182 18.20 5.22 19.81
CA ASP A 182 19.07 4.19 20.40
C ASP A 182 18.50 3.58 21.69
N ASN A 183 17.32 4.03 22.13
CA ASN A 183 16.59 3.56 23.31
C ASN A 183 17.43 3.59 24.61
N ASP A 184 18.34 4.57 24.74
CA ASP A 184 19.13 4.77 25.97
C ASP A 184 18.33 5.47 27.08
N GLY A 185 17.19 6.07 26.72
CA GLY A 185 16.26 6.77 27.62
C GLY A 185 16.32 8.29 27.54
N VAL A 186 17.18 8.86 26.69
CA VAL A 186 17.30 10.28 26.38
C VAL A 186 16.78 10.53 24.96
N ARG A 187 15.83 11.46 24.82
CA ARG A 187 15.27 11.74 23.49
C ARG A 187 16.30 12.37 22.55
N ASP A 188 16.29 12.07 21.26
CA ASP A 188 17.28 12.54 20.27
C ASP A 188 17.48 14.07 20.29
N GLY A 189 16.39 14.83 20.43
CA GLY A 189 16.47 16.30 20.49
C GLY A 189 17.15 16.86 21.75
N GLN A 190 17.43 16.01 22.73
CA GLN A 190 18.17 16.27 23.97
C GLN A 190 19.46 15.45 24.04
N ASP A 191 19.75 14.61 23.05
CA ASP A 191 20.93 13.76 23.03
C ASP A 191 21.99 14.33 22.06
N ALA A 192 23.25 14.39 22.50
CA ALA A 192 24.36 14.76 21.64
C ALA A 192 24.82 13.60 20.74
N PHE A 193 24.50 12.37 21.11
CA PHE A 193 24.88 11.13 20.45
C PHE A 193 23.66 10.22 20.24
N PRO A 194 22.60 10.69 19.54
CA PRO A 194 21.29 10.03 19.46
C PRO A 194 21.27 8.64 18.81
N LEU A 195 22.41 8.08 18.42
CA LEU A 195 22.51 6.77 17.77
C LEU A 195 23.48 5.82 18.49
N ASP A 196 24.01 6.21 19.67
CA ASP A 196 24.91 5.38 20.47
C ASP A 196 24.30 5.13 21.84
N PRO A 197 23.76 3.92 22.09
CA PRO A 197 23.05 3.60 23.33
C PRO A 197 23.93 3.59 24.60
N ASN A 198 25.23 3.90 24.48
CA ASN A 198 26.17 3.98 25.58
C ASN A 198 26.73 5.38 25.80
N GLU A 199 26.35 6.35 24.97
CA GLU A 199 26.77 7.74 25.07
C GLU A 199 25.53 8.62 24.98
N SER A 200 25.17 9.27 26.08
CA SER A 200 24.34 10.48 26.07
C SER A 200 25.21 11.65 26.55
N ALA A 201 24.73 12.89 26.38
CA ALA A 201 25.36 14.06 27.00
C ALA A 201 24.32 15.08 27.44
N ASP A 202 24.59 15.77 28.54
CA ASP A 202 23.77 16.88 29.05
C ASP A 202 23.86 18.19 28.21
N GLY A 203 24.49 18.12 27.04
CA GLY A 203 24.67 19.23 26.11
C GLY A 203 25.99 19.99 26.25
N ASP A 204 26.96 19.45 27.00
CA ASP A 204 28.30 20.05 27.17
C ASP A 204 29.34 19.61 26.11
N GLY A 205 29.03 18.56 25.36
CA GLY A 205 29.88 18.00 24.30
C GLY A 205 30.83 16.87 24.74
N VAL A 206 30.63 16.29 25.93
CA VAL A 206 31.34 15.12 26.45
C VAL A 206 30.34 14.00 26.68
N GLY A 207 30.62 12.79 26.15
CA GLY A 207 29.74 11.64 26.36
C GLY A 207 29.90 11.03 27.76
N ASP A 208 28.80 10.51 28.31
CA ASP A 208 28.67 9.94 29.65
C ASP A 208 29.78 8.96 30.07
N ASN A 209 30.35 8.22 29.12
CA ASN A 209 31.41 7.26 29.39
C ASN A 209 32.75 7.89 29.82
N THR A 210 32.97 9.15 29.46
CA THR A 210 34.16 9.95 29.77
C THR A 210 33.83 11.20 30.56
N ASP A 211 32.56 11.44 30.80
CA ASP A 211 32.06 12.53 31.61
C ASP A 211 32.14 12.20 33.12
N ASN A 212 32.83 13.07 33.86
CA ASN A 212 32.87 13.01 35.32
C ASN A 212 31.57 13.55 35.96
N CYS A 213 30.68 14.15 35.17
CA CYS A 213 29.37 14.73 35.47
C CYS A 213 28.27 14.50 34.42
N PRO A 214 27.86 13.25 34.17
CA PRO A 214 26.85 12.90 33.16
C PRO A 214 25.55 13.72 33.14
N ASP A 215 25.13 14.28 34.29
CA ASP A 215 23.88 15.02 34.42
C ASP A 215 24.08 16.56 34.53
N VAL A 216 25.32 17.08 34.49
CA VAL A 216 25.62 18.51 34.76
C VAL A 216 26.69 19.10 33.83
N PRO A 217 26.32 20.04 32.92
CA PRO A 217 27.18 20.45 31.82
C PRO A 217 28.55 20.99 32.24
N ASN A 218 29.64 20.32 31.86
CA ASN A 218 31.00 20.69 32.23
C ASN A 218 32.06 20.34 31.16
N PRO A 219 32.11 21.08 30.02
CA PRO A 219 32.91 20.70 28.85
C PRO A 219 34.43 20.58 29.11
N SER A 220 34.91 21.14 30.22
CA SER A 220 36.32 21.12 30.61
C SER A 220 36.75 19.85 31.34
N GLN A 221 35.80 19.06 31.86
CA GLN A 221 36.06 17.86 32.66
C GLN A 221 37.08 18.11 33.79
N ALA A 222 37.08 19.33 34.33
CA ALA A 222 38.02 19.74 35.37
C ALA A 222 37.71 18.99 36.67
N ASP A 223 38.74 18.36 37.23
CA ASP A 223 38.69 17.65 38.51
C ASP A 223 40.03 17.86 39.25
N THR A 224 40.07 18.86 40.13
CA THR A 224 41.26 19.21 40.91
C THR A 224 41.30 18.54 42.28
N ASP A 225 40.17 18.02 42.77
CA ASP A 225 40.05 17.42 44.11
C ASP A 225 39.68 15.93 44.13
N GLY A 226 39.53 15.31 42.95
CA GLY A 226 39.19 13.90 42.77
C GLY A 226 37.71 13.59 43.02
N GLY A 227 36.86 14.62 43.05
CA GLY A 227 35.43 14.51 43.28
C GLY A 227 34.63 14.52 41.97
N ARG A 228 33.60 13.67 41.87
CA ARG A 228 32.59 13.83 40.82
C ARG A 228 31.82 15.13 41.03
N CYS A 229 31.81 16.02 40.04
CA CYS A 229 31.01 17.25 39.99
C CYS A 229 31.23 18.30 41.07
N SER A 230 32.41 18.31 41.70
CA SER A 230 32.77 19.32 42.70
C SER A 230 32.94 20.72 42.11
N GLU A 231 33.18 20.86 40.80
CA GLU A 231 33.61 22.14 40.19
C GLU A 231 32.59 22.79 39.26
N VAL A 232 31.57 22.06 38.82
CA VAL A 232 30.55 22.57 37.88
C VAL A 232 29.65 23.65 38.50
N ASN A 233 29.57 23.68 39.84
CA ASN A 233 28.77 24.66 40.59
C ASN A 233 29.55 25.92 41.03
N GLN A 234 30.72 26.22 40.46
CA GLN A 234 31.55 27.39 40.87
C GLN A 234 31.53 28.59 39.92
N ALA A 235 30.67 28.62 38.91
CA ALA A 235 30.44 29.83 38.13
C ALA A 235 29.43 30.76 38.85
N GLU A 236 29.92 31.53 39.83
CA GLU A 236 29.26 32.77 40.31
C GLU A 236 29.37 33.91 39.28
#